data_AF-A0A7W1T248-F1
#
_entry.id   AF-A0A7W1T248-F1
#
_cell.length_a   1.000
_cell.length_b   1.000
_cell.length_c   1.000
_cell.angle_alpha   90.00
_cell.angle_beta   90.00
_cell.angle_gamma   90.00
#
_symmetry.space_group_name_H-M   'P 1'
#
loop_
_entity.id
_entity.type
_entity.pdbx_description
1 polymer ?
#
loop_
_entity_poly.entity_id
_entity_poly.type
_entity_poly.pdbx_seq_one_letter_code
_entity_poly.pdbx_strand_id
1 'polypeptide(L)'
;MARPLYNLSESPFLNKLVRISRRTSGGRGEYELSEASRAGLQPTDFLNIRIILSLDPDLRFDTGTIVTAQGGKRRLRLLPGTEIHLHRQLAAAVLLPRPIRSDETLGRGAPVARTDQYAIETIEFRTVEMLLDGSALFAIEEIDLRNRSYGAEELGFSKRLASMKSLWSRSEEFPKEVASLIQEHLQVVRSGGPLPRRCEVITHELQALVSETGLDFGILYYDGTTDVLPLLVSALRDAPAPPEPPLQLEAVAPEDIEIRKRTVKEWKRWANSRG
;
A
#
# COMPACT_ATOMS: atom_id res chain seq x y z
N MET A 1 40.43 41.83 -12.50
CA MET A 1 38.96 41.77 -12.46
C MET A 1 38.55 40.36 -12.10
N ALA A 2 38.16 40.15 -10.84
CA ALA A 2 37.77 38.84 -10.32
C ALA A 2 36.35 38.49 -10.80
N ARG A 3 36.17 37.30 -11.39
CA ARG A 3 34.84 36.73 -11.66
C ARG A 3 34.27 36.21 -10.33
N PRO A 4 32.98 36.41 -10.04
CA PRO A 4 32.40 35.91 -8.80
C PRO A 4 32.35 34.38 -8.83
N LEU A 5 32.75 33.78 -7.72
CA LEU A 5 32.49 32.38 -7.40
C LEU A 5 30.99 32.21 -7.23
N TYR A 6 30.34 31.53 -8.17
CA TYR A 6 28.97 31.08 -7.97
C TYR A 6 28.96 30.02 -6.87
N ASN A 7 28.31 30.36 -5.76
CA ASN A 7 28.00 29.45 -4.68
C ASN A 7 27.01 28.40 -5.23
N LEU A 8 27.39 27.13 -5.27
CA LEU A 8 26.60 26.02 -5.84
C LEU A 8 25.58 25.43 -4.83
N SER A 9 25.41 26.05 -3.66
CA SER A 9 24.31 25.71 -2.76
C SER A 9 23.08 26.54 -3.12
N GLU A 10 21.96 25.87 -3.45
CA GLU A 10 20.63 26.45 -3.69
C GLU A 10 20.26 26.77 -5.15
N SER A 11 20.40 25.79 -6.06
CA SER A 11 19.51 25.72 -7.22
C SER A 11 18.29 24.85 -6.87
N PRO A 12 17.05 25.38 -6.87
CA PRO A 12 15.83 24.59 -6.65
C PRO A 12 15.48 23.68 -7.85
N PHE A 13 16.31 23.67 -8.89
CA PHE A 13 16.14 22.86 -10.08
C PHE A 13 17.23 21.78 -10.14
N LEU A 14 16.98 20.61 -9.54
CA LEU A 14 17.54 19.28 -9.91
C LEU A 14 17.44 18.27 -8.75
N ASN A 15 16.30 18.18 -8.07
CA ASN A 15 15.95 16.99 -7.29
C ASN A 15 15.30 15.97 -8.24
N LYS A 16 16.01 15.56 -9.29
CA LYS A 16 15.48 14.58 -10.25
C LYS A 16 15.58 13.19 -9.65
N LEU A 17 14.43 12.69 -9.22
CA LEU A 17 14.23 11.28 -8.92
C LEU A 17 13.78 10.60 -10.20
N VAL A 18 14.20 9.35 -10.40
CA VAL A 18 13.61 8.53 -11.47
C VAL A 18 12.13 8.39 -11.16
N ARG A 19 11.31 8.48 -12.20
CA ARG A 19 9.85 8.54 -12.06
C ARG A 19 9.18 7.62 -13.06
N ILE A 20 8.27 6.77 -12.59
CA ILE A 20 7.32 6.06 -13.45
C ILE A 20 6.02 6.84 -13.46
N SER A 21 5.65 7.41 -14.60
CA SER A 21 4.43 8.21 -14.75
C SER A 21 3.44 7.56 -15.69
N ARG A 22 2.17 7.66 -15.34
CA ARG A 22 1.06 7.35 -16.25
C ARG A 22 1.00 8.42 -17.33
N ARG A 23 0.86 7.98 -18.58
CA ARG A 23 0.69 8.83 -19.77
C ARG A 23 -0.56 8.38 -20.50
N THR A 24 -1.41 9.33 -20.82
CA THR A 24 -2.65 9.09 -21.55
C THR A 24 -2.40 9.30 -23.04
N SER A 25 -2.56 8.24 -23.83
CA SER A 25 -2.56 8.34 -25.30
C SER A 25 -3.67 7.46 -25.85
N GLY A 26 -4.75 8.08 -26.34
CA GLY A 26 -5.89 7.37 -26.93
C GLY A 26 -6.77 6.61 -25.91
N GLY A 27 -7.06 7.21 -24.75
CA GLY A 27 -8.00 6.68 -23.75
C GLY A 27 -7.40 5.63 -22.79
N ARG A 28 -6.51 4.77 -23.27
CA ARG A 28 -5.80 3.79 -22.42
C ARG A 28 -4.53 4.42 -21.83
N GLY A 29 -4.47 4.55 -20.50
CA GLY A 29 -3.25 4.95 -19.82
C GLY A 29 -2.14 3.90 -19.94
N GLU A 30 -0.93 4.34 -20.23
CA GLU A 30 0.29 3.53 -20.25
C GLU A 30 1.31 4.12 -19.28
N TYR A 31 2.20 3.31 -18.73
CA TYR A 31 3.24 3.79 -17.81
C TYR A 31 4.58 3.93 -18.52
N GLU A 32 5.25 5.04 -18.24
CA GLU A 32 6.54 5.40 -18.81
C GLU A 32 7.57 5.69 -17.74
N LEU A 33 8.81 5.25 -17.98
CA LEU A 33 9.97 5.68 -17.19
C LEU A 33 10.48 7.03 -17.70
N SER A 34 10.66 7.97 -16.79
CA SER A 34 11.09 9.34 -17.06
C SER A 34 12.05 9.87 -15.99
N GLU A 35 12.76 10.94 -16.34
CA GLU A 35 13.81 11.59 -15.53
C GLU A 35 15.05 10.74 -15.26
N ALA A 36 16.19 11.43 -15.13
CA ALA A 36 17.45 10.80 -14.75
C ALA A 36 17.47 10.56 -13.23
N SER A 37 18.18 9.52 -12.79
CA SER A 37 18.45 9.30 -11.38
C SER A 37 19.44 10.33 -10.83
N ARG A 38 19.45 10.49 -9.50
CA ARG A 38 20.49 11.26 -8.80
C ARG A 38 21.91 10.75 -9.07
N ALA A 39 22.06 9.46 -9.38
CA ALA A 39 23.33 8.83 -9.73
C ALA A 39 23.71 8.99 -11.21
N GLY A 40 22.92 9.73 -12.01
CA GLY A 40 23.19 9.98 -13.42
C GLY A 40 22.63 8.95 -14.40
N LEU A 41 22.09 7.82 -13.92
CA LEU A 41 21.41 6.83 -14.77
C LEU A 41 20.23 7.47 -15.52
N GLN A 42 20.20 7.29 -16.82
CA GLN A 42 19.17 7.78 -17.72
C GLN A 42 18.06 6.74 -17.90
N PRO A 43 16.82 7.15 -18.24
CA PRO A 43 15.75 6.21 -18.59
C PRO A 43 16.11 5.20 -19.68
N THR A 44 17.05 5.54 -20.57
CA THR A 44 17.55 4.65 -21.63
C THR A 44 18.42 3.53 -21.11
N ASP A 45 19.06 3.70 -19.95
CA ASP A 45 19.95 2.69 -19.36
C ASP A 45 19.15 1.50 -18.82
N PHE A 46 17.85 1.68 -18.62
CA PHE A 46 16.93 0.64 -18.14
C PHE A 46 16.22 -0.13 -19.26
N LEU A 47 16.57 0.11 -20.53
CA LEU A 47 15.95 -0.61 -21.65
C LEU A 47 16.27 -2.10 -21.59
N ASN A 48 15.22 -2.91 -21.66
CA ASN A 48 15.21 -4.37 -21.49
C ASN A 48 15.75 -4.84 -20.13
N ILE A 49 15.85 -3.95 -19.15
CA ILE A 49 16.25 -4.26 -17.78
C ILE A 49 15.02 -4.60 -16.96
N ARG A 50 15.12 -5.66 -16.16
CA ARG A 50 14.08 -6.12 -15.25
C ARG A 50 13.99 -5.23 -14.02
N ILE A 51 12.78 -4.84 -13.64
CA ILE A 51 12.53 -3.96 -12.50
C ILE A 51 12.24 -4.78 -11.25
N ILE A 52 13.06 -4.59 -10.22
CA ILE A 52 12.83 -5.04 -8.86
C ILE A 52 12.38 -3.82 -8.04
N LEU A 53 11.25 -3.93 -7.33
CA LEU A 53 10.82 -2.90 -6.40
C LEU A 53 11.31 -3.21 -4.99
N SER A 54 11.91 -2.22 -4.33
CA SER A 54 12.19 -2.23 -2.90
C SER A 54 11.17 -1.33 -2.20
N LEU A 55 10.40 -1.93 -1.29
CA LEU A 55 9.56 -1.19 -0.35
C LEU A 55 10.41 -0.76 0.85
N ASP A 56 11.33 -1.64 1.28
CA ASP A 56 12.42 -1.33 2.21
C ASP A 56 13.61 -2.30 1.96
N PRO A 57 14.73 -2.19 2.70
CA PRO A 57 15.90 -3.05 2.49
C PRO A 57 15.64 -4.56 2.60
N ASP A 58 14.68 -4.97 3.43
CA ASP A 58 14.33 -6.37 3.68
C ASP A 58 13.12 -6.84 2.88
N LEU A 59 12.39 -5.91 2.26
CA LEU A 59 11.18 -6.16 1.52
C LEU A 59 11.29 -5.69 0.07
N ARG A 60 11.64 -6.65 -0.80
CA ARG A 60 11.76 -6.45 -2.24
C ARG A 60 11.04 -7.54 -3.00
N PHE A 61 10.53 -7.19 -4.17
CA PHE A 61 9.95 -8.17 -5.08
C PHE A 61 10.24 -7.80 -6.52
N ASP A 62 10.44 -8.83 -7.32
CA ASP A 62 10.55 -8.73 -8.75
C ASP A 62 9.20 -8.37 -9.35
N THR A 63 9.11 -7.35 -10.20
CA THR A 63 7.80 -6.94 -10.76
C THR A 63 7.38 -7.72 -12.00
N GLY A 64 8.22 -8.60 -12.53
CA GLY A 64 8.01 -9.24 -13.83
C GLY A 64 7.83 -8.22 -14.97
N THR A 65 8.43 -7.03 -14.83
CA THR A 65 8.28 -5.91 -15.77
C THR A 65 9.64 -5.47 -16.29
N ILE A 66 9.70 -5.15 -17.58
CA ILE A 66 10.86 -4.54 -18.25
C ILE A 66 10.47 -3.19 -18.86
N VAL A 67 11.47 -2.33 -19.09
CA VAL A 67 11.29 -1.11 -19.90
C VAL A 67 11.60 -1.42 -21.36
N THR A 68 10.76 -0.96 -22.28
CA THR A 68 10.95 -1.14 -23.72
C THR A 68 10.90 0.19 -24.44
N ALA A 69 11.58 0.30 -25.59
CA ALA A 69 11.48 1.45 -26.47
C ALA A 69 10.39 1.20 -27.52
N GLN A 70 9.31 1.99 -27.52
CA GLN A 70 8.25 1.93 -28.53
C GLN A 70 7.85 3.34 -28.96
N GLY A 71 8.04 3.65 -30.24
CA GLY A 71 7.72 4.98 -30.78
C GLY A 71 8.45 6.12 -30.06
N GLY A 72 9.71 5.91 -29.67
CA GLY A 72 10.52 6.87 -28.90
C GLY A 72 10.18 6.96 -27.40
N LYS A 73 9.19 6.21 -26.91
CA LYS A 73 8.76 6.21 -25.51
C LYS A 73 9.29 5.00 -24.75
N ARG A 74 9.63 5.18 -23.47
CA ARG A 74 10.13 4.14 -22.56
C ARG A 74 8.97 3.50 -21.81
N ARG A 75 8.31 2.50 -22.41
CA ARG A 75 7.08 1.90 -21.89
C ARG A 75 7.38 0.70 -21.00
N LEU A 76 6.62 0.55 -19.92
CA LEU A 76 6.64 -0.67 -19.10
C LEU A 76 5.89 -1.81 -19.80
N ARG A 77 6.51 -3.00 -19.86
CA ARG A 77 5.93 -4.21 -20.44
C ARG A 77 6.10 -5.40 -19.50
N LEU A 78 5.05 -6.23 -19.44
CA LEU A 78 5.05 -7.46 -18.66
C LEU A 78 5.90 -8.53 -19.35
N LEU A 79 6.65 -9.27 -18.55
CA LEU A 79 7.28 -10.51 -18.97
C LEU A 79 6.25 -11.65 -19.03
N PRO A 80 6.49 -12.68 -19.86
CA PRO A 80 5.63 -13.87 -19.90
C PRO A 80 5.42 -14.48 -18.51
N GLY A 81 4.19 -14.92 -18.22
CA GLY A 81 3.82 -15.49 -16.92
C GLY A 81 3.51 -14.47 -15.81
N THR A 82 3.68 -13.17 -16.06
CA THR A 82 3.30 -12.13 -15.08
C THR A 82 1.83 -11.74 -15.27
N GLU A 83 1.02 -11.87 -14.21
CA GLU A 83 -0.44 -11.69 -14.29
C GLU A 83 -0.90 -10.23 -14.22
N ILE A 84 -0.23 -9.42 -13.41
CA ILE A 84 -0.66 -8.05 -13.08
C ILE A 84 0.47 -7.04 -13.32
N HIS A 85 0.10 -5.84 -13.79
CA HIS A 85 1.06 -4.78 -14.09
C HIS A 85 1.67 -4.16 -12.82
N LEU A 86 2.89 -3.61 -12.94
CA LEU A 86 3.65 -2.99 -11.84
C LEU A 86 2.81 -2.07 -10.92
N HIS A 87 2.06 -1.11 -11.46
CA HIS A 87 1.22 -0.21 -10.64
C HIS A 87 0.17 -0.95 -9.79
N ARG A 88 -0.41 -2.04 -10.30
CA ARG A 88 -1.37 -2.89 -9.56
C ARG A 88 -0.65 -3.76 -8.54
N GLN A 89 0.53 -4.29 -8.87
CA GLN A 89 1.38 -4.98 -7.90
C GLN A 89 1.74 -4.05 -6.74
N LEU A 90 2.16 -2.82 -7.03
CA LEU A 90 2.48 -1.82 -6.02
C LEU A 90 1.27 -1.51 -5.14
N ALA A 91 0.11 -1.20 -5.72
CA ALA A 91 -1.11 -0.94 -4.96
C ALA A 91 -1.47 -2.11 -4.05
N ALA A 92 -1.47 -3.33 -4.58
CA ALA A 92 -1.76 -4.54 -3.84
C ALA A 92 -0.75 -4.75 -2.70
N ALA A 93 0.55 -4.61 -2.98
CA ALA A 93 1.62 -4.77 -1.99
C ALA A 93 1.47 -3.84 -0.79
N VAL A 94 0.84 -2.68 -1.00
CA VAL A 94 0.57 -1.71 0.07
C VAL A 94 -0.89 -1.62 0.50
N LEU A 95 -1.69 -2.65 0.26
CA LEU A 95 -3.11 -2.74 0.65
C LEU A 95 -3.97 -1.57 0.13
N LEU A 96 -3.59 -0.94 -0.98
CA LEU A 96 -4.46 0.02 -1.66
C LEU A 96 -5.52 -0.72 -2.48
N PRO A 97 -6.74 -0.14 -2.62
CA PRO A 97 -7.77 -0.68 -3.51
C PRO A 97 -7.24 -0.84 -4.94
N ARG A 98 -7.89 -1.66 -5.77
CA ARG A 98 -7.40 -1.87 -7.15
C ARG A 98 -7.42 -0.56 -7.96
N PRO A 99 -6.26 -0.09 -8.50
CA PRO A 99 -6.23 1.07 -9.38
C PRO A 99 -6.57 0.69 -10.83
N ILE A 100 -6.98 1.70 -11.59
CA ILE A 100 -7.23 1.63 -13.03
C ILE A 100 -6.24 2.51 -13.80
N ARG A 101 -6.18 2.29 -15.12
CA ARG A 101 -5.36 3.08 -16.04
C ARG A 101 -6.14 3.99 -16.96
N SER A 102 -7.43 3.72 -17.18
CA SER A 102 -8.26 4.49 -18.12
C SER A 102 -8.80 5.75 -17.47
N ASP A 103 -8.76 6.88 -18.16
CA ASP A 103 -9.37 8.14 -17.70
C ASP A 103 -10.90 8.09 -17.73
N GLU A 104 -11.46 7.24 -18.59
CA GLU A 104 -12.91 7.11 -18.79
C GLU A 104 -13.62 6.56 -17.56
N THR A 105 -12.90 5.78 -16.74
CA THR A 105 -13.43 5.10 -15.56
C THR A 105 -13.00 5.74 -14.23
N LEU A 106 -12.21 6.82 -14.26
CA LEU A 106 -11.84 7.53 -13.03
C LEU A 106 -13.08 8.10 -12.34
N GLY A 107 -13.16 7.88 -11.03
CA GLY A 107 -14.20 8.43 -10.15
C GLY A 107 -13.99 9.90 -9.82
N ARG A 108 -14.81 10.44 -8.93
CA ARG A 108 -14.81 11.83 -8.46
C ARG A 108 -14.88 11.87 -6.95
N GLY A 109 -14.49 13.00 -6.37
CA GLY A 109 -14.59 13.26 -4.93
C GLY A 109 -13.54 12.55 -4.09
N ALA A 110 -13.69 12.67 -2.77
CA ALA A 110 -12.85 12.00 -1.78
C ALA A 110 -13.61 10.81 -1.14
N PRO A 111 -12.91 9.80 -0.62
CA PRO A 111 -11.45 9.59 -0.71
C PRO A 111 -11.02 9.25 -2.15
N VAL A 112 -9.78 9.60 -2.53
CA VAL A 112 -9.29 9.35 -3.89
C VAL A 112 -9.11 7.86 -4.15
N ALA A 113 -8.48 7.12 -3.24
CA ALA A 113 -8.25 5.69 -3.37
C ALA A 113 -9.53 4.88 -3.13
N ARG A 114 -10.28 4.64 -4.22
CA ARG A 114 -11.47 3.79 -4.25
C ARG A 114 -11.36 2.76 -5.36
N THR A 115 -11.77 1.53 -5.10
CA THR A 115 -11.69 0.39 -6.03
C THR A 115 -12.17 0.78 -7.43
N ASP A 116 -11.29 0.60 -8.42
CA ASP A 116 -11.52 0.89 -9.84
C ASP A 116 -11.90 2.35 -10.18
N GLN A 117 -11.63 3.30 -9.29
CA GLN A 117 -12.03 4.70 -9.46
C GLN A 117 -10.86 5.69 -9.37
N TYR A 118 -9.63 5.19 -9.27
CA TYR A 118 -8.43 6.01 -9.20
C TYR A 118 -7.28 5.39 -9.99
N ALA A 119 -6.29 6.20 -10.32
CA ALA A 119 -5.03 5.75 -10.90
C ALA A 119 -3.86 6.10 -9.96
N ILE A 120 -2.82 5.29 -10.01
CA ILE A 120 -1.49 5.76 -9.62
C ILE A 120 -0.98 6.61 -10.78
N GLU A 121 -0.92 7.92 -10.59
CA GLU A 121 -0.43 8.84 -11.61
C GLU A 121 1.08 8.76 -11.70
N THR A 122 1.73 8.67 -10.54
CA THR A 122 3.18 8.64 -10.47
C THR A 122 3.72 7.77 -9.35
N ILE A 123 4.88 7.16 -9.60
CA ILE A 123 5.73 6.51 -8.61
C ILE A 123 7.09 7.18 -8.67
N GLU A 124 7.52 7.76 -7.56
CA GLU A 124 8.84 8.37 -7.40
C GLU A 124 9.79 7.43 -6.67
N PHE A 125 11.04 7.40 -7.12
CA PHE A 125 12.05 6.50 -6.56
C PHE A 125 13.19 7.26 -5.90
N ARG A 126 13.43 6.98 -4.62
CA ARG A 126 14.51 7.56 -3.81
C ARG A 126 15.88 7.21 -4.38
N THR A 127 16.05 5.93 -4.69
CA THR A 127 17.27 5.37 -5.29
C THR A 127 16.89 4.41 -6.41
N VAL A 128 17.77 4.35 -7.41
CA VAL A 128 17.73 3.34 -8.46
C VAL A 128 19.15 2.84 -8.66
N GLU A 129 19.31 1.52 -8.61
CA GLU A 129 20.60 0.85 -8.63
C GLU A 129 20.59 -0.30 -9.63
N MET A 130 21.67 -0.43 -10.42
CA MET A 130 21.87 -1.61 -11.26
C MET A 130 22.44 -2.74 -10.40
N LEU A 131 21.79 -3.90 -10.43
CA LEU A 131 22.23 -5.09 -9.71
C LEU A 131 23.20 -5.92 -10.56
N LEU A 132 24.01 -6.74 -9.88
CA LEU A 132 25.03 -7.59 -10.52
C LEU A 132 24.43 -8.65 -11.47
N ASP A 133 23.17 -9.02 -11.26
CA ASP A 133 22.44 -9.97 -12.10
C ASP A 133 21.83 -9.32 -13.37
N GLY A 134 22.10 -8.03 -13.59
CA GLY A 134 21.59 -7.27 -14.73
C GLY A 134 20.16 -6.77 -14.57
N SER A 135 19.54 -6.92 -13.40
CA SER A 135 18.29 -6.25 -13.06
C SER A 135 18.54 -4.86 -12.45
N ALA A 136 17.48 -4.09 -12.22
CA ALA A 136 17.55 -2.79 -11.56
C ALA A 136 16.62 -2.74 -10.35
N LEU A 137 17.16 -2.29 -9.21
CA LEU A 137 16.44 -2.11 -7.96
C LEU A 137 15.95 -0.66 -7.85
N PHE A 138 14.65 -0.50 -7.65
CA PHE A 138 13.98 0.80 -7.52
C PHE A 138 13.36 0.92 -6.13
N ALA A 139 13.91 1.81 -5.30
CA ALA A 139 13.41 2.06 -3.95
C ALA A 139 12.38 3.18 -3.96
N ILE A 140 11.16 2.91 -3.48
CA ILE A 140 10.03 3.84 -3.59
C ILE A 140 10.14 4.96 -2.55
N GLU A 141 9.91 6.19 -2.98
CA GLU A 141 9.84 7.37 -2.11
C GLU A 141 8.41 7.83 -1.89
N GLU A 142 7.66 8.01 -2.98
CA GLU A 142 6.34 8.61 -2.99
C GLU A 142 5.49 8.05 -4.12
N ILE A 143 4.17 8.08 -3.93
CA ILE A 143 3.18 7.69 -4.94
C ILE A 143 2.14 8.80 -5.04
N ASP A 144 1.89 9.29 -6.24
CA ASP A 144 0.78 10.21 -6.51
C ASP A 144 -0.46 9.42 -6.95
N LEU A 145 -1.57 9.65 -6.26
CA LEU A 145 -2.87 9.11 -6.61
C LEU A 145 -3.70 10.15 -7.35
N ARG A 146 -4.54 9.71 -8.30
CA ARG A 146 -5.36 10.61 -9.10
C ARG A 146 -6.76 10.04 -9.32
N ASN A 147 -7.75 10.92 -9.25
CA ASN A 147 -9.08 10.69 -9.85
C ASN A 147 -9.49 11.92 -10.69
N ARG A 148 -10.77 12.10 -11.04
CA ARG A 148 -11.21 13.26 -11.84
C ARG A 148 -11.28 14.57 -11.07
N SER A 149 -11.35 14.51 -9.75
CA SER A 149 -11.45 15.69 -8.88
C SER A 149 -10.08 16.11 -8.33
N TYR A 150 -9.18 15.15 -8.11
CA TYR A 150 -7.87 15.36 -7.51
C TYR A 150 -6.77 14.93 -8.48
N GLY A 151 -5.89 15.86 -8.84
CA GLY A 151 -4.84 15.66 -9.85
C GLY A 151 -3.59 14.94 -9.36
N ALA A 152 -3.28 15.04 -8.07
CA ALA A 152 -2.18 14.36 -7.38
C ALA A 152 -2.42 14.42 -5.86
N GLU A 153 -2.99 13.36 -5.28
CA GLU A 153 -2.99 13.13 -3.83
C GLU A 153 -1.73 12.34 -3.46
N GLU A 154 -0.85 12.98 -2.70
CA GLU A 154 0.44 12.40 -2.29
C GLU A 154 0.23 11.32 -1.22
N LEU A 155 0.75 10.12 -1.50
CA LEU A 155 0.84 9.04 -0.54
C LEU A 155 2.31 8.84 -0.13
N GLY A 156 2.67 9.39 1.03
CA GLY A 156 4.00 9.21 1.60
C GLY A 156 4.32 7.74 1.89
N PHE A 157 5.19 7.15 1.08
CA PHE A 157 5.39 5.70 1.04
C PHE A 157 5.96 5.14 2.35
N SER A 158 6.91 5.84 2.96
CA SER A 158 7.52 5.40 4.22
C SER A 158 6.51 5.32 5.38
N LYS A 159 5.55 6.27 5.45
CA LYS A 159 4.47 6.24 6.44
C LYS A 159 3.51 5.09 6.17
N ARG A 160 3.15 4.88 4.90
CA ARG A 160 2.30 3.76 4.46
C ARG A 160 2.90 2.41 4.87
N LEU A 161 4.18 2.21 4.60
CA LEU A 161 4.88 0.97 4.93
C LEU A 161 4.98 0.74 6.44
N ALA A 162 5.23 1.79 7.24
CA ALA A 162 5.23 1.67 8.70
C ALA A 162 3.86 1.20 9.23
N SER A 163 2.76 1.75 8.70
CA SER A 163 1.40 1.32 9.02
C SER A 163 1.15 -0.15 8.65
N MET A 164 1.61 -0.60 7.48
CA MET A 164 1.50 -2.01 7.09
C MET A 164 2.31 -2.93 7.99
N LYS A 165 3.55 -2.56 8.34
CA LYS A 165 4.37 -3.35 9.25
C LYS A 165 3.72 -3.50 10.62
N SER A 166 3.15 -2.42 11.14
CA SER A 166 2.34 -2.44 12.36
C SER A 166 1.15 -3.38 12.24
N LEU A 167 0.43 -3.35 11.11
CA LEU A 167 -0.68 -4.25 10.85
C LEU A 167 -0.24 -5.72 10.81
N TRP A 168 0.85 -6.02 10.10
CA TRP A 168 1.41 -7.36 10.00
C TRP A 168 1.89 -7.91 11.34
N SER A 169 2.57 -7.11 12.16
CA SER A 169 3.08 -7.56 13.46
C SER A 169 1.99 -7.78 14.50
N ARG A 170 0.82 -7.17 14.31
CA ARG A 170 -0.31 -7.17 15.27
C ARG A 170 -1.55 -7.84 14.69
N SER A 171 -1.40 -8.65 13.64
CA SER A 171 -2.55 -9.25 12.95
C SER A 171 -3.38 -10.14 13.87
N GLU A 172 -2.76 -10.78 14.87
CA GLU A 172 -3.41 -11.68 15.83
C GLU A 172 -4.38 -10.95 16.78
N GLU A 173 -4.35 -9.61 16.82
CA GLU A 173 -5.32 -8.82 17.57
C GLU A 173 -6.68 -8.73 16.87
N PHE A 174 -6.75 -9.11 15.59
CA PHE A 174 -7.99 -9.21 14.84
C PHE A 174 -8.59 -10.62 14.90
N PRO A 175 -9.89 -10.78 14.60
CA PRO A 175 -10.51 -12.08 14.38
C PRO A 175 -9.79 -12.89 13.32
N LYS A 176 -9.91 -14.21 13.46
CA LYS A 176 -9.12 -15.21 12.74
C LYS A 176 -9.15 -15.00 11.23
N GLU A 177 -10.28 -14.63 10.67
CA GLU A 177 -10.49 -14.41 9.24
C GLU A 177 -9.67 -13.21 8.73
N VAL A 178 -9.74 -12.08 9.45
CA VAL A 178 -8.95 -10.86 9.13
C VAL A 178 -7.46 -11.14 9.35
N ALA A 179 -7.11 -11.75 10.47
CA ALA A 179 -5.73 -12.11 10.80
C ALA A 179 -5.11 -13.02 9.72
N SER A 180 -5.86 -14.02 9.26
CA SER A 180 -5.44 -14.94 8.20
C SER A 180 -5.15 -14.21 6.89
N LEU A 181 -6.02 -13.26 6.49
CA LEU A 181 -5.81 -12.47 5.28
C LEU A 181 -4.59 -11.54 5.39
N ILE A 182 -4.40 -10.89 6.55
CA ILE A 182 -3.23 -10.04 6.81
C ILE A 182 -1.93 -10.87 6.73
N GLN A 183 -1.93 -12.07 7.30
CA GLN A 183 -0.78 -12.97 7.26
C GLN A 183 -0.53 -13.53 5.86
N GLU A 184 -1.58 -13.93 5.14
CA GLU A 184 -1.46 -14.36 3.75
C GLU A 184 -0.86 -13.24 2.89
N HIS A 185 -1.34 -12.01 3.06
CA HIS A 185 -0.79 -10.83 2.38
C HIS A 185 0.72 -10.68 2.66
N LEU A 186 1.14 -10.78 3.93
CA LEU A 186 2.55 -10.72 4.31
C LEU A 186 3.38 -11.79 3.58
N GLN A 187 2.90 -13.03 3.53
CA GLN A 187 3.59 -14.13 2.86
C GLN A 187 3.71 -13.88 1.36
N VAL A 188 2.64 -13.41 0.71
CA VAL A 188 2.63 -13.11 -0.72
C VAL A 188 3.62 -11.99 -1.04
N VAL A 189 3.63 -10.89 -0.28
CA VAL A 189 4.56 -9.77 -0.51
C VAL A 189 6.01 -10.17 -0.25
N ARG A 190 6.28 -11.08 0.69
CA ARG A 190 7.63 -11.58 0.99
C ARG A 190 8.14 -12.67 0.04
N SER A 191 7.30 -13.17 -0.87
CA SER A 191 7.69 -14.25 -1.79
C SER A 191 8.82 -13.88 -2.76
N GLY A 192 9.09 -12.58 -2.96
CA GLY A 192 10.20 -12.06 -3.76
C GLY A 192 9.99 -12.09 -5.27
N GLY A 193 9.02 -12.86 -5.77
CA GLY A 193 8.66 -12.91 -7.19
C GLY A 193 7.60 -11.88 -7.59
N PRO A 194 7.18 -11.87 -8.88
CA PRO A 194 6.03 -11.09 -9.33
C PRO A 194 4.81 -11.35 -8.48
N LEU A 195 4.20 -10.28 -7.96
CA LEU A 195 3.05 -10.46 -7.09
C LEU A 195 1.89 -11.05 -7.89
N PRO A 196 1.29 -12.16 -7.42
CA PRO A 196 0.19 -12.81 -8.11
C PRO A 196 -1.09 -12.00 -7.96
N ARG A 197 -2.10 -12.28 -8.80
CA ARG A 197 -3.43 -11.68 -8.67
C ARG A 197 -4.06 -11.91 -7.30
N ARG A 198 -3.68 -12.98 -6.60
CA ARG A 198 -4.11 -13.26 -5.22
C ARG A 198 -3.83 -12.08 -4.28
N CYS A 199 -2.75 -11.34 -4.46
CA CYS A 199 -2.44 -10.17 -3.63
C CYS A 199 -3.55 -9.10 -3.69
N GLU A 200 -4.12 -8.86 -4.88
CA GLU A 200 -5.25 -7.93 -5.04
C GLU A 200 -6.55 -8.48 -4.46
N VAL A 201 -6.74 -9.80 -4.59
CA VAL A 201 -7.92 -10.49 -4.05
C VAL A 201 -7.92 -10.39 -2.53
N ILE A 202 -6.77 -10.57 -1.87
CA ILE A 202 -6.65 -10.42 -0.42
C ILE A 202 -7.04 -8.99 0.00
N THR A 203 -6.56 -7.95 -0.70
CA THR A 203 -6.96 -6.57 -0.40
C THR A 203 -8.47 -6.41 -0.52
N HIS A 204 -9.09 -6.90 -1.58
CA HIS A 204 -10.54 -6.84 -1.76
C HIS A 204 -11.31 -7.62 -0.68
N GLU A 205 -10.85 -8.83 -0.33
CA GLU A 205 -11.45 -9.64 0.74
C GLU A 205 -11.35 -8.94 2.10
N LEU A 206 -10.23 -8.27 2.40
CA LEU A 206 -10.10 -7.43 3.60
C LEU A 206 -11.08 -6.25 3.58
N GLN A 207 -11.24 -5.56 2.44
CA GLN A 207 -12.21 -4.47 2.33
C GLN A 207 -13.65 -4.96 2.54
N ALA A 208 -14.02 -6.09 1.93
CA ALA A 208 -15.35 -6.68 2.11
C ALA A 208 -15.58 -7.11 3.56
N LEU A 209 -14.64 -7.86 4.14
CA LEU A 209 -14.76 -8.38 5.49
C LEU A 209 -14.83 -7.25 6.53
N VAL A 210 -14.03 -6.19 6.39
CA VAL A 210 -14.09 -5.02 7.28
C VAL A 210 -15.37 -4.21 7.06
N SER A 211 -15.97 -4.22 5.87
CA SER A 211 -17.28 -3.59 5.67
C SER A 211 -18.40 -4.34 6.38
N GLU A 212 -18.31 -5.68 6.38
CA GLU A 212 -19.30 -6.55 7.03
C GLU A 212 -19.15 -6.61 8.55
N THR A 213 -17.91 -6.64 9.05
CA THR A 213 -17.58 -6.86 10.48
C THR A 213 -16.98 -5.64 11.16
N GLY A 214 -16.88 -4.50 10.47
CA GLY A 214 -16.18 -3.30 10.95
C GLY A 214 -16.67 -2.77 12.29
N LEU A 215 -17.97 -2.94 12.60
CA LEU A 215 -18.55 -2.53 13.87
C LEU A 215 -17.89 -3.20 15.07
N ASP A 216 -17.44 -4.45 14.92
CA ASP A 216 -16.76 -5.20 15.99
C ASP A 216 -15.40 -4.58 16.35
N PHE A 217 -14.87 -3.70 15.49
CA PHE A 217 -13.60 -2.99 15.65
C PHE A 217 -13.76 -1.49 15.84
N GLY A 218 -14.99 -1.02 16.08
CA GLY A 218 -15.28 0.42 16.17
C GLY A 218 -15.17 1.17 14.84
N ILE A 219 -15.13 0.45 13.71
CA ILE A 219 -15.11 1.04 12.37
C ILE A 219 -16.54 1.31 11.94
N LEU A 220 -16.89 2.60 11.82
CA LEU A 220 -18.23 3.05 11.45
C LEU A 220 -18.28 3.50 9.98
N TYR A 221 -19.38 3.19 9.29
CA TYR A 221 -19.72 3.70 7.95
C TYR A 221 -18.70 3.39 6.84
N TYR A 222 -18.00 2.26 6.93
CA TYR A 222 -17.08 1.83 5.88
C TYR A 222 -17.81 1.06 4.76
N ASP A 223 -17.67 1.52 3.52
CA ASP A 223 -18.41 1.01 2.36
C ASP A 223 -17.73 -0.16 1.63
N GLY A 224 -16.59 -0.65 2.13
CA GLY A 224 -15.87 -1.78 1.53
C GLY A 224 -15.21 -1.48 0.17
N THR A 225 -15.14 -0.22 -0.25
CA THR A 225 -14.56 0.15 -1.55
C THR A 225 -13.35 1.05 -1.46
N THR A 226 -13.10 1.64 -0.29
CA THR A 226 -12.02 2.62 -0.08
C THR A 226 -10.85 1.99 0.66
N ASP A 227 -9.74 2.71 0.79
CA ASP A 227 -8.52 2.24 1.46
C ASP A 227 -8.78 1.75 2.90
N VAL A 228 -8.55 0.46 3.13
CA VAL A 228 -8.87 -0.23 4.39
C VAL A 228 -7.77 -0.10 5.45
N LEU A 229 -6.52 0.15 5.04
CA LEU A 229 -5.39 0.13 5.98
C LEU A 229 -5.50 1.18 7.09
N PRO A 230 -5.89 2.46 6.82
CA PRO A 230 -6.03 3.45 7.88
C PRO A 230 -7.03 3.01 8.96
N LEU A 231 -8.11 2.35 8.57
CA LEU A 231 -9.16 1.88 9.47
C LEU A 231 -8.66 0.73 10.36
N LEU A 232 -7.99 -0.26 9.77
CA LEU A 232 -7.38 -1.36 10.51
C LEU A 232 -6.31 -0.85 11.49
N VAL A 233 -5.48 0.10 11.08
CA VAL A 233 -4.47 0.69 11.97
C VAL A 233 -5.10 1.53 13.08
N SER A 234 -6.22 2.21 12.83
CA SER A 234 -6.97 2.90 13.89
C SER A 234 -7.54 1.91 14.89
N ALA A 235 -8.16 0.83 14.43
CA ALA A 235 -8.69 -0.22 15.30
C ALA A 235 -7.63 -0.82 16.23
N LEU A 236 -6.38 -0.94 15.76
CA LEU A 236 -5.24 -1.35 16.60
C LEU A 236 -4.83 -0.31 17.65
N ARG A 237 -5.11 0.98 17.46
CA ARG A 237 -4.82 2.04 18.44
C ARG A 237 -5.92 2.16 19.48
N ASP A 238 -7.16 2.01 19.03
CA ASP A 238 -8.37 2.18 19.83
C ASP A 238 -8.80 0.87 20.52
N ALA A 239 -8.08 -0.24 20.26
CA ALA A 239 -8.25 -1.49 20.97
C ALA A 239 -8.15 -1.22 22.49
N PRO A 240 -9.22 -1.44 23.27
CA PRO A 240 -9.17 -1.21 24.70
C PRO A 240 -8.05 -2.07 25.28
N ALA A 241 -7.25 -1.48 26.18
CA ALA A 241 -6.31 -2.25 26.99
C ALA A 241 -7.05 -3.48 27.53
N PRO A 242 -6.41 -4.68 27.57
CA PRO A 242 -7.04 -5.84 28.17
C PRO A 242 -7.58 -5.40 29.54
N PRO A 243 -8.87 -5.66 29.84
CA PRO A 243 -9.43 -5.21 31.10
C PRO A 243 -8.50 -5.71 32.20
N GLU A 244 -8.11 -4.81 33.11
CA GLU A 244 -7.42 -5.24 34.34
C GLU A 244 -8.19 -6.44 34.90
N PRO A 245 -7.51 -7.54 35.25
CA PRO A 245 -8.19 -8.70 35.80
C PRO A 245 -9.11 -8.20 36.91
N PRO A 246 -10.41 -8.55 36.89
CA PRO A 246 -11.36 -7.93 37.80
C PRO A 246 -10.87 -8.09 39.22
N LEU A 247 -11.03 -7.03 40.01
CA LEU A 247 -10.93 -7.05 41.48
C LEU A 247 -11.34 -8.43 41.99
N GLN A 248 -10.46 -9.05 42.78
CA GLN A 248 -10.68 -10.37 43.37
C GLN A 248 -12.14 -10.48 43.83
N LEU A 249 -12.83 -11.53 43.38
CA LEU A 249 -14.30 -11.78 43.50
C LEU A 249 -14.88 -11.62 44.93
N GLU A 250 -14.02 -11.49 45.91
CA GLU A 250 -14.25 -11.25 47.33
C GLU A 250 -14.61 -9.78 47.64
N ALA A 251 -14.39 -8.84 46.71
CA ALA A 251 -14.59 -7.40 46.92
C ALA A 251 -15.96 -6.83 46.45
N VAL A 252 -16.86 -7.67 45.90
CA VAL A 252 -18.19 -7.22 45.44
C VAL A 252 -19.26 -7.66 46.44
N ALA A 253 -20.01 -6.69 46.97
CA ALA A 253 -21.05 -6.91 47.97
C ALA A 253 -22.15 -7.89 47.45
N PRO A 254 -22.74 -8.73 48.32
CA PRO A 254 -23.67 -9.80 47.92
C PRO A 254 -24.97 -9.34 47.23
N GLU A 255 -25.32 -8.06 47.31
CA GLU A 255 -26.58 -7.52 46.78
C GLU A 255 -26.64 -7.46 45.24
N ASP A 256 -25.49 -7.41 44.53
CA ASP A 256 -25.44 -7.11 43.09
C ASP A 256 -25.39 -8.37 42.19
N ILE A 257 -26.28 -9.33 42.46
CA ILE A 257 -26.40 -10.58 41.70
C ILE A 257 -26.64 -10.32 40.21
N GLU A 258 -27.32 -9.22 39.87
CA GLU A 258 -27.65 -8.85 38.50
C GLU A 258 -26.44 -8.29 37.73
N ILE A 259 -25.56 -7.54 38.41
CA ILE A 259 -24.28 -7.07 37.86
C ILE A 259 -23.36 -8.27 37.63
N ARG A 260 -23.26 -9.20 38.60
CA ARG A 260 -22.51 -10.46 38.46
C ARG A 260 -22.96 -11.26 37.23
N LYS A 261 -24.27 -11.41 37.03
CA LYS A 261 -24.82 -12.13 35.87
C LYS A 261 -24.55 -11.42 34.55
N ARG A 262 -24.58 -10.09 34.52
CA ARG A 262 -24.32 -9.29 33.32
C ARG A 262 -22.84 -9.34 32.90
N THR A 263 -21.93 -9.17 33.85
CA THR A 263 -20.48 -9.26 33.62
C THR A 263 -20.06 -10.66 33.17
N VAL A 264 -20.61 -11.73 33.76
CA VAL A 264 -20.34 -13.10 33.32
C VAL A 264 -20.93 -13.40 31.94
N LYS A 265 -22.09 -12.82 31.59
CA LYS A 265 -22.72 -12.99 30.27
C LYS A 265 -21.95 -12.25 29.17
N GLU A 266 -21.43 -11.06 29.47
CA GLU A 266 -20.55 -10.31 28.57
C GLU A 266 -19.20 -11.01 28.40
N TRP A 267 -18.62 -11.56 29.48
CA TRP A 267 -17.40 -12.35 29.39
C TRP A 267 -17.58 -13.65 28.59
N LYS A 268 -18.68 -14.39 28.78
CA LYS A 268 -18.98 -15.59 27.97
C LYS A 268 -19.19 -15.26 26.50
N ARG A 269 -19.78 -14.11 26.17
CA ARG A 269 -19.92 -13.64 24.78
C ARG A 269 -18.57 -13.29 24.17
N TRP A 270 -17.70 -12.62 24.94
CA TRP A 270 -16.36 -12.25 24.51
C TRP A 270 -15.39 -13.44 24.41
N ALA A 271 -15.49 -14.42 25.31
CA ALA A 271 -14.70 -15.66 25.25
C ALA A 271 -15.14 -16.56 24.09
N ASN A 272 -16.44 -16.63 23.79
CA ASN A 272 -16.96 -17.39 22.67
C ASN A 272 -16.71 -16.71 21.31
N SER A 273 -16.47 -15.40 21.25
CA SER A 273 -16.11 -14.70 20.00
C SER A 273 -14.63 -14.86 19.61
N ARG A 274 -13.84 -15.60 20.39
CA ARG A 274 -12.43 -15.91 20.13
C ARG A 274 -12.16 -17.41 19.94
N GLY A 275 -13.22 -18.23 19.86
CA GLY A 275 -13.17 -19.68 19.63
C GLY A 275 -13.60 -20.06 18.21
#